data_AF-A0A0A7GFR9-F1
#
_entry.id   AF-A0A0A7GFR9-F1
#
_cell.length_a   1.000
_cell.length_b   1.000
_cell.length_c   1.000
_cell.angle_alpha   90.00
_cell.angle_beta   90.00
_cell.angle_gamma   90.00
#
_symmetry.space_group_name_H-M   'P 1'
#
loop_
_entity.id
_entity.type
_entity.pdbx_description
1 polymer ?
#
loop_
_entity_poly.entity_id
_entity_poly.type
_entity_poly.pdbx_seq_one_letter_code
_entity_poly.pdbx_strand_id
1 'polypeptide(L)'
;MRYRVEDNTLIVEGKFDALSSGLKGGWKKVSSIFNHTVSDDFLDSDPVHYLETVAKRLGLKNYFGLLTSVPMEKLAIVKKDEVTAFVTAGVKNPNEVIGTINIILIIDAEPSDGAMVNTIITATEAKSHALLEMGYGFTGTNTDAAVVARTGGRYYEYAGPASDLGSKIWYCVKRGVLKSLSKW
;
A
#
# COMPACT_ATOMS: atom_id res chain seq x y z
N MET A 1 -10.21 11.79 5.20
CA MET A 1 -9.36 11.65 3.99
C MET A 1 -10.22 11.73 2.73
N ARG A 2 -9.62 12.04 1.57
CA ARG A 2 -10.26 11.91 0.24
C ARG A 2 -9.34 11.08 -0.65
N TYR A 3 -9.88 10.37 -1.63
CA TYR A 3 -9.08 9.68 -2.64
C TYR A 3 -9.72 9.78 -4.02
N ARG A 4 -8.90 9.66 -5.06
CA ARG A 4 -9.33 9.60 -6.46
C ARG A 4 -8.35 8.75 -7.28
N VAL A 5 -8.79 8.33 -8.46
CA VAL A 5 -7.92 7.75 -9.49
C VAL A 5 -7.88 8.71 -10.67
N GLU A 6 -6.68 9.10 -11.09
CA GLU A 6 -6.41 10.06 -12.16
C GLU A 6 -5.08 9.68 -12.82
N ASP A 7 -5.00 9.70 -14.16
CA ASP A 7 -3.78 9.39 -14.93
C ASP A 7 -3.03 8.13 -14.44
N ASN A 8 -3.74 6.99 -14.36
CA ASN A 8 -3.20 5.71 -13.87
C ASN A 8 -2.59 5.79 -12.45
N THR A 9 -3.08 6.72 -11.63
CA THR A 9 -2.57 6.96 -10.28
C THR A 9 -3.72 6.95 -9.29
N LEU A 10 -3.64 6.08 -8.29
CA LEU A 10 -4.41 6.28 -7.06
C LEU A 10 -3.75 7.41 -6.26
N ILE A 11 -4.52 8.41 -5.87
CA ILE A 11 -4.08 9.52 -5.00
C ILE A 11 -4.99 9.55 -3.77
N VAL A 12 -4.38 9.52 -2.58
CA VAL A 12 -5.05 9.62 -1.28
C VAL A 12 -4.54 10.89 -0.59
N GLU A 13 -5.44 11.80 -0.25
CA GLU A 13 -5.13 13.11 0.34
C GLU A 13 -5.72 13.26 1.75
N GLY A 14 -4.93 13.90 2.61
CA GLY A 14 -5.27 14.10 4.02
C GLY A 14 -4.12 14.73 4.79
N LYS A 15 -4.20 14.67 6.12
CA LYS A 15 -3.08 14.99 7.00
C LYS A 15 -2.65 13.68 7.64
N PHE A 16 -1.48 13.18 7.26
CA PHE A 16 -1.02 11.87 7.67
C PHE A 16 0.31 12.00 8.40
N ASP A 17 0.48 11.21 9.45
CA ASP A 17 1.80 10.78 9.90
C ASP A 17 2.03 9.36 9.39
N ALA A 18 3.03 9.17 8.53
CA ALA A 18 3.11 8.00 7.68
C ALA A 18 4.50 7.34 7.71
N LEU A 19 4.48 6.01 7.60
CA LEU A 19 5.63 5.14 7.46
C LEU A 19 5.55 4.44 6.10
N SER A 20 6.62 4.48 5.31
CA SER A 20 6.68 3.90 3.96
C SER A 20 7.91 3.01 3.80
N SER A 21 7.73 1.86 3.15
CA SER A 21 8.81 0.99 2.68
C SER A 21 9.18 1.21 1.21
N GLY A 22 8.47 2.10 0.51
CA GLY A 22 8.69 2.37 -0.92
C GLY A 22 9.93 3.23 -1.20
N LEU A 23 10.04 3.67 -2.45
CA LEU A 23 11.07 4.62 -2.89
C LEU A 23 11.04 5.89 -2.03
N LYS A 24 12.22 6.35 -1.60
CA LYS A 24 12.37 7.46 -0.63
C LYS A 24 11.51 7.27 0.63
N GLY A 25 11.37 6.02 1.07
CA GLY A 25 10.63 5.62 2.27
C GLY A 25 11.21 6.18 3.56
N GLY A 26 10.67 5.72 4.68
CA GLY A 26 10.96 6.24 6.02
C GLY A 26 9.68 6.74 6.68
N TRP A 27 9.83 7.60 7.70
CA TRP A 27 8.72 8.07 8.52
C TRP A 27 8.65 9.60 8.51
N LYS A 28 7.51 10.15 8.08
CA LYS A 28 7.27 11.59 8.09
C LYS A 28 5.79 11.93 7.96
N LYS A 29 5.47 13.18 8.28
CA LYS A 29 4.16 13.75 7.98
C LYS A 29 4.02 14.05 6.49
N VAL A 30 2.94 13.58 5.86
CA VAL A 30 2.64 13.79 4.44
C VAL A 30 1.21 14.30 4.25
N SER A 31 0.98 15.03 3.16
CA SER A 31 -0.36 15.49 2.77
C SER A 31 -1.03 14.62 1.71
N SER A 32 -0.24 13.73 1.10
CA SER A 32 -0.69 12.85 0.02
C SER A 32 0.08 11.53 0.03
N ILE A 33 -0.58 10.46 -0.38
CA ILE A 33 0.03 9.16 -0.64
C ILE A 33 -0.49 8.71 -2.01
N PHE A 34 0.37 8.23 -2.89
CA PHE A 34 -0.06 7.75 -4.20
C PHE A 34 0.53 6.41 -4.58
N ASN A 35 -0.14 5.71 -5.51
CA ASN A 35 0.35 4.50 -6.15
C ASN A 35 0.11 4.64 -7.66
N HIS A 36 1.17 4.63 -8.45
CA HIS A 36 1.13 4.93 -9.88
C HIS A 36 1.52 3.72 -10.72
N THR A 37 0.70 3.40 -11.73
CA THR A 37 1.05 2.37 -12.72
C THR A 37 2.12 2.92 -13.66
N VAL A 38 3.28 2.29 -13.73
CA VAL A 38 4.39 2.69 -14.59
C VAL A 38 4.06 2.47 -16.07
N SER A 39 4.56 3.34 -16.95
CA SER A 39 4.51 3.16 -18.41
C SER A 39 5.64 2.26 -18.90
N ASP A 40 5.61 1.87 -20.17
CA ASP A 40 6.67 1.06 -20.79
C ASP A 40 8.05 1.76 -20.74
N ASP A 41 8.07 3.10 -20.88
CA ASP A 41 9.28 3.94 -20.78
C ASP A 41 9.97 3.89 -19.39
N PHE A 42 9.33 3.29 -18.39
CA PHE A 42 9.91 3.17 -17.05
C PHE A 42 11.15 2.27 -17.01
N LEU A 43 11.23 1.26 -17.89
CA LEU A 43 12.30 0.25 -17.86
C LEU A 43 13.70 0.85 -18.02
N ASP A 44 13.82 1.97 -18.74
CA ASP A 44 15.08 2.68 -18.99
C ASP A 44 15.28 3.89 -18.06
N SER A 45 14.43 4.05 -17.04
CA SER A 45 14.41 5.23 -16.17
C SER A 45 15.00 4.97 -14.78
N ASP A 46 15.54 6.02 -14.15
CA ASP A 46 15.80 6.02 -12.72
C ASP A 46 14.45 6.05 -11.95
N PRO A 47 14.12 5.05 -11.11
CA PRO A 47 12.81 4.96 -10.49
C PRO A 47 12.49 6.12 -9.55
N VAL A 48 13.50 6.70 -8.92
CA VAL A 48 13.32 7.83 -7.99
C VAL A 48 12.97 9.09 -8.78
N HIS A 49 13.69 9.36 -9.87
CA HIS A 49 13.42 10.47 -10.76
C HIS A 49 12.06 10.34 -11.45
N TYR A 50 11.68 9.13 -11.86
CA TYR A 50 10.36 8.85 -12.43
C TYR A 50 9.25 9.15 -11.41
N LEU A 51 9.38 8.68 -10.17
CA LEU A 51 8.45 8.98 -9.07
C LEU A 51 8.30 10.48 -8.84
N GLU A 52 9.40 11.23 -8.81
CA GLU A 52 9.41 12.68 -8.64
C GLU A 52 8.72 13.41 -9.81
N THR A 53 8.91 12.91 -11.02
CA THR A 53 8.25 13.44 -12.23
C THR A 53 6.75 13.24 -12.18
N VAL A 54 6.28 12.06 -11.77
CA VAL A 54 4.85 11.78 -11.54
C VAL A 54 4.28 12.71 -10.48
N ALA A 55 4.95 12.85 -9.34
CA ALA A 55 4.51 13.73 -8.27
C ALA A 55 4.43 15.21 -8.72
N LYS A 56 5.44 15.67 -9.48
CA LYS A 56 5.46 17.03 -10.04
C LYS A 56 4.31 17.27 -11.01
N ARG A 57 4.04 16.31 -11.92
CA ARG A 57 2.92 16.36 -12.87
C ARG A 57 1.56 16.47 -12.16
N LEU A 58 1.39 15.70 -11.09
CA LEU A 58 0.17 15.68 -10.28
C LEU A 58 0.09 16.82 -9.23
N GLY A 59 1.09 17.70 -9.17
CA GLY A 59 1.13 18.82 -8.21
C GLY A 59 1.34 18.40 -6.75
N LEU A 60 1.85 17.19 -6.49
CA LEU A 60 2.05 16.64 -5.15
C LEU A 60 3.40 17.07 -4.57
N LYS A 61 3.39 17.74 -3.41
CA LYS A 61 4.60 18.30 -2.78
C LYS A 61 5.10 17.51 -1.58
N ASN A 62 4.21 17.11 -0.69
CA ASN A 62 4.56 16.36 0.52
C ASN A 62 3.90 14.98 0.49
N TYR A 63 4.67 13.97 0.06
CA TYR A 63 4.12 12.67 -0.27
C TYR A 63 4.99 11.49 0.15
N PHE A 64 4.33 10.34 0.21
CA PHE A 64 4.91 9.06 -0.16
C PHE A 64 4.27 8.57 -1.46
N GLY A 65 5.06 7.92 -2.30
CA GLY A 65 4.59 7.42 -3.59
C GLY A 65 5.12 6.02 -3.82
N LEU A 66 4.27 5.17 -4.37
CA LEU A 66 4.60 3.81 -4.80
C LEU A 66 4.47 3.74 -6.33
N LEU A 67 5.31 2.89 -6.94
CA LEU A 67 5.23 2.55 -8.34
C LEU A 67 4.79 1.10 -8.47
N THR A 68 3.96 0.80 -9.47
CA THR A 68 3.44 -0.55 -9.70
C THR A 68 3.34 -0.85 -11.19
N SER A 69 3.47 -2.12 -11.58
CA SER A 69 3.10 -2.58 -12.94
C SER A 69 1.61 -2.97 -13.04
N VAL A 70 0.87 -2.89 -11.93
CA VAL A 70 -0.53 -3.30 -11.86
C VAL A 70 -1.44 -2.18 -12.36
N PRO A 71 -2.33 -2.44 -13.34
CA PRO A 71 -3.30 -1.45 -13.80
C PRO A 71 -4.26 -1.01 -12.68
N MET A 72 -4.63 0.27 -12.62
CA MET A 72 -5.48 0.82 -11.55
C MET A 72 -6.90 0.24 -11.54
N GLU A 73 -7.37 -0.39 -12.62
CA GLU A 73 -8.63 -1.15 -12.66
C GLU A 73 -8.59 -2.34 -11.69
N LYS A 74 -7.39 -2.89 -11.44
CA LYS A 74 -7.15 -3.99 -10.50
C LYS A 74 -7.07 -3.50 -9.05
N LEU A 75 -7.11 -2.19 -8.78
CA LEU A 75 -7.11 -1.63 -7.43
C LEU A 75 -8.29 -2.19 -6.61
N ALA A 76 -8.01 -2.75 -5.45
CA ALA A 76 -9.01 -3.12 -4.45
C ALA A 76 -8.99 -2.13 -3.30
N ILE A 77 -10.18 -1.71 -2.87
CA ILE A 77 -10.37 -0.86 -1.70
C ILE A 77 -11.22 -1.65 -0.70
N VAL A 78 -10.70 -1.81 0.51
CA VAL A 78 -11.38 -2.53 1.59
C VAL A 78 -11.33 -1.69 2.85
N LYS A 79 -12.50 -1.44 3.45
CA LYS A 79 -12.63 -0.73 4.70
C LYS A 79 -13.22 -1.64 5.77
N LYS A 80 -12.69 -1.57 6.98
CA LYS A 80 -13.25 -2.14 8.20
C LYS A 80 -12.99 -1.14 9.33
N ASP A 81 -14.06 -0.54 9.81
CA ASP A 81 -14.05 0.50 10.85
C ASP A 81 -13.07 1.64 10.49
N GLU A 82 -12.09 1.92 11.35
CA GLU A 82 -11.05 2.94 11.14
C GLU A 82 -9.95 2.55 10.13
N VAL A 83 -9.91 1.31 9.64
CA VAL A 83 -8.86 0.84 8.73
C VAL A 83 -9.36 0.81 7.29
N THR A 84 -8.69 1.52 6.40
CA THR A 84 -8.90 1.43 4.94
C THR A 84 -7.63 0.96 4.25
N ALA A 85 -7.70 -0.13 3.51
CA ALA A 85 -6.64 -0.65 2.66
C ALA A 85 -6.93 -0.36 1.19
N PHE A 86 -5.92 0.16 0.49
CA PHE A 86 -5.86 0.26 -0.96
C PHE A 86 -4.78 -0.71 -1.43
N VAL A 87 -5.14 -1.67 -2.27
CA VAL A 87 -4.25 -2.76 -2.67
C VAL A 87 -4.24 -2.92 -4.18
N THR A 88 -3.06 -2.92 -4.78
CA THR A 88 -2.83 -3.40 -6.15
C THR A 88 -1.92 -4.61 -6.08
N ALA A 89 -2.38 -5.75 -6.57
CA ALA A 89 -1.64 -7.00 -6.55
C ALA A 89 -1.53 -7.57 -7.96
N GLY A 90 -0.31 -7.90 -8.36
CA GLY A 90 0.01 -8.61 -9.60
C GLY A 90 1.05 -9.68 -9.30
N VAL A 91 0.67 -10.94 -9.49
CA VAL A 91 1.53 -12.10 -9.32
C VAL A 91 1.60 -12.80 -10.68
N LYS A 92 2.74 -12.66 -11.37
CA LYS A 92 2.97 -13.33 -12.65
C LYS A 92 3.83 -14.59 -12.49
N ASN A 93 3.86 -15.39 -13.56
CA ASN A 93 4.44 -16.73 -13.68
C ASN A 93 5.86 -16.88 -13.08
N PRO A 94 6.28 -18.09 -12.64
CA PRO A 94 7.56 -18.38 -11.96
C PRO A 94 8.88 -18.01 -12.67
N ASN A 95 8.84 -17.31 -13.81
CA ASN A 95 10.01 -16.92 -14.60
C ASN A 95 9.96 -15.47 -15.14
N GLU A 96 9.01 -14.63 -14.71
CA GLU A 96 9.04 -13.20 -15.04
C GLU A 96 9.62 -12.37 -13.90
N VAL A 97 10.46 -11.40 -14.26
CA VAL A 97 11.22 -10.52 -13.36
C VAL A 97 10.33 -9.59 -12.51
N ILE A 98 9.04 -9.43 -12.87
CA ILE A 98 8.19 -8.35 -12.34
C ILE A 98 6.81 -8.88 -11.89
N GLY A 99 6.65 -8.97 -10.57
CA GLY A 99 5.36 -8.96 -9.87
C GLY A 99 5.44 -7.89 -8.76
N THR A 100 4.32 -7.33 -8.34
CA THR A 100 4.28 -6.32 -7.28
C THR A 100 2.95 -6.37 -6.54
N ILE A 101 3.02 -6.28 -5.22
CA ILE A 101 1.87 -6.08 -4.34
C ILE A 101 2.13 -4.82 -3.52
N ASN A 102 1.40 -3.75 -3.85
CA ASN A 102 1.47 -2.48 -3.13
C ASN A 102 0.25 -2.33 -2.23
N ILE A 103 0.51 -1.92 -0.98
CA ILE A 103 -0.51 -1.78 0.07
C ILE A 103 -0.41 -0.37 0.66
N ILE A 104 -1.47 0.42 0.57
CA ILE A 104 -1.61 1.67 1.33
C ILE A 104 -2.68 1.46 2.40
N LEU A 105 -2.31 1.60 3.67
CA LEU A 105 -3.18 1.52 4.83
C LEU A 105 -3.36 2.91 5.42
N ILE A 106 -4.60 3.38 5.46
CA ILE A 106 -4.99 4.56 6.23
C ILE A 106 -5.73 4.08 7.48
N ILE A 107 -5.24 4.50 8.64
CA ILE A 107 -5.76 4.20 9.96
C ILE A 107 -6.32 5.50 10.54
N ASP A 108 -7.66 5.59 10.65
CA ASP A 108 -8.37 6.74 11.20
C ASP A 108 -8.36 6.75 12.74
N ALA A 109 -7.15 6.68 13.29
CA ALA A 109 -6.85 6.52 14.71
C ALA A 109 -5.40 6.96 15.00
N GLU A 110 -4.96 6.81 16.26
CA GLU A 110 -3.63 7.17 16.76
C GLU A 110 -2.90 5.92 17.30
N PRO A 111 -2.51 4.96 16.45
CA PRO A 111 -1.63 3.88 16.87
C PRO A 111 -0.29 4.45 17.36
N SER A 112 0.29 3.86 18.41
CA SER A 112 1.64 4.18 18.89
C SER A 112 2.68 4.02 17.79
N ASP A 113 3.88 4.57 17.98
CA ASP A 113 4.95 4.39 17.00
C ASP A 113 5.32 2.90 16.86
N GLY A 114 5.32 2.15 17.96
CA GLY A 114 5.47 0.69 17.92
C GLY A 114 4.37 0.01 17.11
N ALA A 115 3.12 0.41 17.27
CA ALA A 115 1.98 -0.11 16.51
C ALA A 115 2.03 0.23 15.02
N MET A 116 2.57 1.40 14.64
CA MET A 116 2.79 1.78 13.24
C MET A 116 3.77 0.82 12.55
N VAL A 117 4.90 0.51 13.20
CA VAL A 117 5.86 -0.49 12.70
C VAL A 117 5.23 -1.89 12.68
N ASN A 118 4.53 -2.25 13.74
CA ASN A 118 3.88 -3.55 13.87
C ASN A 118 2.77 -3.77 12.81
N THR A 119 2.14 -2.69 12.34
CA THR A 119 1.19 -2.72 11.21
C THR A 119 1.83 -3.22 9.92
N ILE A 120 3.09 -2.84 9.62
CA ILE A 120 3.80 -3.32 8.43
C ILE A 120 3.97 -4.85 8.50
N ILE A 121 4.31 -5.38 9.68
CA ILE A 121 4.44 -6.82 9.92
C ILE A 121 3.09 -7.51 9.69
N THR A 122 2.03 -7.05 10.36
CA THR A 122 0.68 -7.60 10.22
C THR A 122 0.17 -7.56 8.78
N ALA A 123 0.41 -6.46 8.05
CA ALA A 123 0.04 -6.34 6.64
C ALA A 123 0.83 -7.33 5.77
N THR A 124 2.12 -7.50 6.04
CA THR A 124 2.98 -8.45 5.32
C THR A 124 2.53 -9.90 5.52
N GLU A 125 2.21 -10.28 6.75
CA GLU A 125 1.70 -11.62 7.08
C GLU A 125 0.31 -11.85 6.46
N ALA A 126 -0.60 -10.88 6.54
CA ALA A 126 -1.93 -10.99 5.94
C ALA A 126 -1.89 -11.13 4.41
N LYS A 127 -0.98 -10.40 3.76
CA LYS A 127 -0.69 -10.53 2.32
C LYS A 127 -0.16 -11.92 2.01
N SER A 128 0.83 -12.39 2.77
CA SER A 128 1.43 -13.72 2.59
C SER A 128 0.37 -14.82 2.74
N HIS A 129 -0.47 -14.72 3.77
CA HIS A 129 -1.58 -15.66 3.97
C HIS A 129 -2.57 -15.62 2.81
N ALA A 130 -2.89 -14.45 2.25
CA ALA A 130 -3.78 -14.36 1.08
C ALA A 130 -3.20 -15.13 -0.12
N LEU A 131 -1.88 -15.01 -0.35
CA LEU A 131 -1.19 -15.73 -1.43
C LEU A 131 -1.22 -17.24 -1.20
N LEU A 132 -0.89 -17.70 0.01
CA LEU A 132 -0.93 -19.12 0.37
C LEU A 132 -2.34 -19.71 0.21
N GLU A 133 -3.38 -18.97 0.60
CA GLU A 133 -4.79 -19.38 0.44
C GLU A 133 -5.20 -19.52 -1.03
N MET A 134 -4.60 -18.74 -1.92
CA MET A 134 -4.78 -18.85 -3.36
C MET A 134 -3.95 -19.97 -4.00
N GLY A 135 -3.16 -20.71 -3.21
CA GLY A 135 -2.31 -21.81 -3.69
C GLY A 135 -0.94 -21.37 -4.21
N TYR A 136 -0.53 -20.11 -4.01
CA TYR A 136 0.82 -19.68 -4.35
C TYR A 136 1.82 -20.16 -3.30
N GLY A 137 3.00 -20.62 -3.74
CA GLY A 137 4.08 -21.10 -2.87
C GLY A 137 5.05 -20.02 -2.37
N PHE A 138 4.66 -18.75 -2.44
CA PHE A 138 5.51 -17.59 -2.08
C PHE A 138 4.75 -16.57 -1.23
N THR A 139 5.50 -15.77 -0.46
CA THR A 139 4.96 -14.82 0.53
C THR A 139 4.82 -13.39 0.02
N GLY A 140 5.29 -13.12 -1.20
CA GLY A 140 5.29 -11.80 -1.81
C GLY A 140 5.96 -11.82 -3.18
N THR A 141 6.25 -10.65 -3.70
CA THR A 141 6.97 -10.45 -4.96
C THR A 141 8.26 -9.66 -4.75
N ASN A 142 9.04 -9.48 -5.82
CA ASN A 142 10.36 -8.81 -5.75
C ASN A 142 10.26 -7.34 -5.33
N THR A 143 9.16 -6.66 -5.64
CA THR A 143 9.02 -5.20 -5.45
C THR A 143 7.74 -4.86 -4.69
N ASP A 144 7.38 -5.65 -3.69
CA ASP A 144 6.28 -5.31 -2.78
C ASP A 144 6.61 -4.05 -1.98
N ALA A 145 5.62 -3.18 -1.78
CA ALA A 145 5.78 -1.99 -0.95
C ALA A 145 4.52 -1.67 -0.13
N ALA A 146 4.73 -1.05 1.03
CA ALA A 146 3.64 -0.64 1.91
C ALA A 146 3.80 0.80 2.39
N VAL A 147 2.68 1.50 2.54
CA VAL A 147 2.57 2.76 3.27
C VAL A 147 1.50 2.60 4.34
N VAL A 148 1.83 2.97 5.58
CA VAL A 148 0.88 3.02 6.70
C VAL A 148 0.79 4.45 7.17
N ALA A 149 -0.42 4.98 7.29
CA ALA A 149 -0.66 6.35 7.71
C ALA A 149 -1.71 6.41 8.82
N ARG A 150 -1.41 7.14 9.89
CA ARG A 150 -2.35 7.52 10.94
C ARG A 150 -2.83 8.96 10.75
N THR A 151 -4.10 9.22 11.07
CA THR A 151 -4.73 10.56 11.00
C THR A 151 -5.06 11.15 12.37
N GLY A 152 -4.87 10.37 13.44
CA GLY A 152 -5.19 10.73 14.82
C GLY A 152 -6.57 10.23 15.27
N GLY A 153 -6.81 10.23 16.58
CA GLY A 153 -8.06 9.75 17.18
C GLY A 153 -7.82 8.70 18.27
N ARG A 154 -8.56 7.58 18.21
CA ARG A 154 -8.48 6.50 19.22
C ARG A 154 -7.06 5.94 19.31
N TYR A 155 -6.52 5.84 20.52
CA TYR A 155 -5.18 5.30 20.72
C TYR A 155 -5.14 3.77 20.64
N TYR A 156 -4.08 3.23 20.01
CA TYR A 156 -3.77 1.80 19.99
C TYR A 156 -2.31 1.54 20.32
N GLU A 157 -2.05 0.76 21.37
CA GLU A 157 -0.68 0.42 21.78
C GLU A 157 -0.01 -0.59 20.83
N TYR A 158 -0.80 -1.52 20.27
CA TYR A 158 -0.31 -2.62 19.43
C TYR A 158 -1.16 -2.79 18.17
N ALA A 159 -0.55 -3.36 17.13
CA ALA A 159 -1.22 -3.67 15.85
C ALA A 159 -0.96 -5.10 15.36
N GLY A 160 -0.50 -6.00 16.23
CA GLY A 160 -0.29 -7.42 15.92
C GLY A 160 -1.60 -8.15 15.58
N PRO A 161 -1.59 -9.26 14.82
CA PRO A 161 -2.79 -9.84 14.22
C PRO A 161 -3.96 -10.14 15.17
N ALA A 162 -3.67 -10.48 16.43
CA ALA A 162 -4.67 -10.78 17.46
C ALA A 162 -5.23 -9.55 18.21
N SER A 163 -4.65 -8.36 18.00
CA SER A 163 -5.13 -7.10 18.60
C SER A 163 -6.39 -6.56 17.88
N ASP A 164 -7.14 -5.67 18.54
CA ASP A 164 -8.31 -4.99 17.95
C ASP A 164 -7.95 -4.36 16.60
N LEU A 165 -6.94 -3.49 16.57
CA LEU A 165 -6.48 -2.82 15.36
C LEU A 165 -5.87 -3.82 14.35
N GLY A 166 -5.01 -4.74 14.80
CA GLY A 166 -4.35 -5.69 13.92
C GLY A 166 -5.31 -6.66 13.22
N SER A 167 -6.39 -7.08 13.88
CA SER A 167 -7.41 -7.94 13.27
C SER A 167 -8.15 -7.23 12.12
N LYS A 168 -8.33 -5.91 12.21
CA LYS A 168 -8.92 -5.08 11.17
C LYS A 168 -7.96 -4.89 10.00
N ILE A 169 -6.68 -4.60 10.28
CA ILE A 169 -5.61 -4.55 9.29
C ILE A 169 -5.53 -5.88 8.52
N TRP A 170 -5.44 -6.99 9.24
CA TRP A 170 -5.37 -8.33 8.65
C TRP A 170 -6.54 -8.59 7.70
N TYR A 171 -7.76 -8.32 8.16
CA TYR A 171 -8.96 -8.46 7.36
C TYR A 171 -8.89 -7.61 6.08
N CYS A 172 -8.59 -6.31 6.20
CA CYS A 172 -8.56 -5.39 5.07
C CYS A 172 -7.49 -5.77 4.05
N VAL A 173 -6.28 -6.09 4.50
CA VAL A 173 -5.16 -6.47 3.62
C VAL A 173 -5.44 -7.79 2.92
N LYS A 174 -5.79 -8.85 3.68
CA LYS A 174 -6.09 -10.17 3.10
C LYS A 174 -7.19 -10.07 2.04
N ARG A 175 -8.31 -9.42 2.37
CA ARG A 175 -9.42 -9.24 1.42
C ARG A 175 -9.03 -8.32 0.25
N GLY A 176 -8.19 -7.31 0.47
CA GLY A 176 -7.68 -6.43 -0.56
C GLY A 176 -6.84 -7.18 -1.60
N VAL A 177 -5.91 -8.01 -1.14
CA VAL A 177 -5.06 -8.85 -2.02
C VAL A 177 -5.94 -9.82 -2.83
N LEU A 178 -6.81 -10.59 -2.16
CA LEU A 178 -7.70 -11.54 -2.83
C LEU A 178 -8.59 -10.84 -3.89
N LYS A 179 -9.18 -9.69 -3.54
CA LYS A 179 -10.02 -8.93 -4.48
C LYS A 179 -9.22 -8.38 -5.66
N SER A 180 -8.02 -7.85 -5.43
CA SER A 180 -7.18 -7.31 -6.49
C SER A 180 -6.75 -8.43 -7.46
N LEU A 181 -6.35 -9.58 -6.93
CA LEU A 181 -5.97 -10.75 -7.73
C LEU A 181 -7.17 -11.39 -8.47
N SER A 182 -8.38 -11.34 -7.92
CA SER A 182 -9.58 -11.85 -8.60
C SER A 182 -10.01 -11.05 -9.83
N LYS A 183 -9.43 -9.88 -10.05
CA LYS A 183 -9.75 -9.01 -11.19
C LYS A 183 -8.91 -9.33 -12.43
N TRP A 184 -7.94 -10.24 -12.35
CA TRP A 184 -7.06 -10.60 -13.47
C TRP A 184 -7.76 -11.48 -14.50
#